data_AF-A0A7C4ZQ97-F1
#
_entry.id   AF-A0A7C4ZQ97-F1
#
_cell.length_a   1.000
_cell.length_b   1.000
_cell.length_c   1.000
_cell.angle_alpha   90.00
_cell.angle_beta   90.00
_cell.angle_gamma   90.00
#
_symmetry.space_group_name_H-M   'P 1'
#
loop_
_entity.id
_entity.type
_entity.pdbx_description
1 polymer ?
#
loop_
_entity_poly.entity_id
_entity_poly.type
_entity_poly.pdbx_seq_one_letter_code
_entity_poly.pdbx_strand_id
1 'polypeptide(L)'
;KPETTGAVPMGFPLLVGPGAITTTIVNIHIYGLPITIASIIFVSAITWVVLRYIDLVYSFLGEVGCEVVARVMAILIAAIAIQFMVEGFLYYAKT
;
A
#
# COMPACT_ATOMS: atom_id res chain seq x y z
N LYS A 1 0.73 24.57 16.90
CA LYS A 1 1.47 23.42 16.31
C LYS A 1 0.96 22.18 17.02
N PRO A 2 -0.05 21.46 16.51
CA PRO A 2 -0.48 20.25 17.18
C PRO A 2 0.41 19.10 16.73
N GLU A 3 0.94 18.40 17.73
CA GLU A 3 1.72 17.18 17.61
C GLU A 3 0.94 16.04 16.94
N THR A 4 1.58 15.39 15.97
CA THR A 4 1.14 14.23 15.15
C THR A 4 1.03 12.92 15.95
N THR A 5 0.50 12.97 17.16
CA THR A 5 0.45 11.82 18.09
C THR A 5 -0.49 10.70 17.62
N GLY A 6 -1.29 10.91 16.56
CA GLY A 6 -2.18 9.91 15.97
C GLY A 6 -1.68 9.23 14.68
N ALA A 7 -0.53 9.60 14.11
CA ALA A 7 -0.14 9.06 12.79
C ALA A 7 0.44 7.63 12.85
N VAL A 8 0.95 7.21 14.01
CA VAL A 8 1.68 5.95 14.15
C VAL A 8 0.78 4.70 14.02
N PRO A 9 -0.49 4.67 14.49
CA PRO A 9 -1.36 3.53 14.21
C PRO A 9 -2.02 3.55 12.83
N MET A 10 -2.14 4.70 12.13
CA MET A 10 -2.80 4.75 10.80
C MET A 10 -1.82 4.64 9.62
N GLY A 11 -0.61 5.17 9.75
CA GLY A 11 0.41 5.08 8.69
C GLY A 11 0.82 3.64 8.40
N PHE A 12 0.86 2.78 9.42
CA PHE A 12 1.20 1.37 9.26
C PHE A 12 0.14 0.56 8.47
N PRO A 13 -1.17 0.65 8.78
CA PRO A 13 -2.23 0.11 7.93
C PRO A 13 -2.26 0.71 6.53
N LEU A 14 -1.94 1.99 6.36
CA LEU A 14 -1.83 2.60 5.03
C LEU A 14 -0.67 2.02 4.22
N LEU A 15 0.47 1.72 4.86
CA LEU A 15 1.62 1.06 4.23
C LEU A 15 1.32 -0.41 3.90
N VAL A 16 0.61 -1.12 4.77
CA VAL A 16 0.17 -2.51 4.58
C VAL A 16 -1.27 -2.51 4.06
N GLY A 17 -1.45 -2.00 2.85
CA GLY A 17 -2.77 -1.92 2.21
C GLY A 17 -3.42 -3.31 2.01
N PRO A 18 -4.74 -3.37 1.77
CA PRO A 18 -5.48 -4.61 1.59
C PRO A 18 -4.93 -5.49 0.46
N GLY A 19 -4.40 -4.88 -0.62
CA GLY A 19 -3.73 -5.62 -1.70
C GLY A 19 -2.47 -6.37 -1.23
N ALA A 20 -1.68 -5.78 -0.33
CA ALA A 20 -0.49 -6.43 0.22
C ALA A 20 -0.86 -7.62 1.12
N ILE A 21 -1.97 -7.50 1.86
CA ILE A 21 -2.52 -8.58 2.69
C ILE A 21 -2.94 -9.75 1.81
N THR A 22 -3.79 -9.51 0.80
CA THR A 22 -4.26 -10.55 -0.13
C THR A 22 -3.08 -11.22 -0.84
N THR A 23 -2.11 -10.43 -1.32
CA THR A 23 -0.92 -10.95 -1.99
C THR A 23 -0.13 -11.88 -1.08
N THR A 24 0.05 -11.50 0.19
CA THR A 24 0.78 -12.33 1.16
C THR A 24 0.07 -13.66 1.42
N ILE A 25 -1.26 -13.64 1.56
CA ILE A 25 -2.07 -14.87 1.76
C ILE A 25 -1.91 -15.82 0.56
N VAL A 26 -2.00 -15.27 -0.66
CA VAL A 26 -1.82 -16.05 -1.89
C VAL A 26 -0.38 -16.57 -2.00
N ASN A 27 0.63 -15.76 -1.69
CA ASN A 27 2.03 -16.14 -1.77
C ASN A 27 2.37 -17.31 -0.81
N ILE A 28 1.79 -17.31 0.39
CA ILE A 28 1.95 -18.41 1.36
C ILE A 28 1.40 -19.72 0.77
N HIS A 29 0.27 -19.67 0.06
CA HIS A 29 -0.32 -20.86 -0.57
C HIS A 29 0.50 -21.39 -1.76
N ILE A 30 1.10 -20.50 -2.55
CA ILE A 30 1.82 -20.89 -3.78
C ILE A 30 3.28 -21.27 -3.50
N TYR A 31 4.01 -20.47 -2.72
CA TYR A 31 5.46 -20.59 -2.55
C TYR A 31 5.88 -21.02 -1.13
N GLY A 32 4.92 -21.14 -0.21
CA GLY A 32 5.19 -21.50 1.17
C GLY A 32 5.74 -20.37 2.03
N LEU A 33 5.90 -20.68 3.31
CA LEU A 33 6.25 -19.75 4.38
C LEU A 33 7.63 -19.06 4.23
N PRO A 34 8.74 -19.77 3.97
CA PRO A 34 10.07 -19.16 3.99
C PRO A 34 10.30 -18.15 2.86
N ILE A 35 9.80 -18.45 1.65
CA ILE A 35 9.90 -17.56 0.50
C ILE A 35 9.05 -16.29 0.73
N THR A 36 7.85 -16.46 1.27
CA THR A 36 6.95 -15.34 1.56
C THR A 36 7.55 -14.39 2.59
N ILE A 37 8.13 -14.91 3.69
CA ILE A 37 8.79 -14.07 4.70
C ILE A 37 9.96 -13.30 4.08
N ALA A 38 10.78 -13.94 3.24
CA ALA A 38 11.88 -13.27 2.56
C ALA A 38 11.38 -12.11 1.68
N SER A 39 10.28 -12.30 0.93
CA SER A 39 9.65 -11.23 0.14
C SER A 39 9.14 -10.08 0.99
N ILE A 40 8.51 -10.36 2.14
CA ILE A 40 8.02 -9.32 3.06
C ILE A 40 9.19 -8.49 3.56
N ILE A 41 10.24 -9.14 4.07
CA ILE A 41 11.44 -8.44 4.58
C ILE A 41 12.07 -7.58 3.47
N PHE A 42 12.15 -8.11 2.26
CA PHE A 42 12.70 -7.38 1.11
C PHE A 42 11.90 -6.13 0.77
N VAL A 43 10.57 -6.25 0.67
CA VAL A 43 9.69 -5.10 0.40
C VAL A 43 9.73 -4.09 1.53
N SER A 44 9.71 -4.55 2.80
CA SER A 44 9.85 -3.67 3.96
C SER A 44 11.19 -2.94 3.97
N ALA A 45 12.29 -3.58 3.58
CA ALA A 45 13.60 -2.94 3.48
C ALA A 45 13.61 -1.84 2.40
N ILE A 46 13.02 -2.09 1.23
CA ILE A 46 12.87 -1.08 0.18
C ILE A 46 12.05 0.10 0.70
N THR A 47 10.89 -0.16 1.31
CA THR A 47 10.04 0.89 1.89
C THR A 47 10.79 1.71 2.93
N TRP A 48 11.58 1.06 3.79
CA TRP A 48 12.42 1.75 4.76
C TRP A 48 13.46 2.66 4.11
N VAL A 49 14.12 2.21 3.04
CA VAL A 49 15.06 3.03 2.27
C VAL A 49 14.35 4.25 1.65
N VAL A 50 13.19 4.05 1.02
CA VAL A 50 12.42 5.15 0.43
C VAL A 50 12.02 6.19 1.49
N LEU A 51 11.53 5.74 2.65
CA LEU A 51 11.18 6.61 3.77
C LEU A 51 12.42 7.32 4.34
N ARG A 52 13.58 6.65 4.38
CA ARG A 52 14.84 7.24 4.84
C ARG A 52 15.30 8.39 3.94
N TYR A 53 15.01 8.32 2.65
CA TYR A 53 15.35 9.34 1.65
C TYR A 53 14.13 10.16 1.20
N ILE A 54 13.09 10.26 2.05
CA ILE A 54 11.86 10.99 1.74
C ILE A 54 12.13 12.46 1.37
N ASP A 55 13.12 13.11 2.01
CA ASP A 55 13.48 14.50 1.72
C ASP A 55 14.03 14.66 0.30
N LEU A 56 14.75 13.66 -0.21
CA LEU A 56 15.24 13.63 -1.58
C LEU A 56 14.08 13.49 -2.56
N VAL A 57 13.12 12.61 -2.25
CA VAL A 57 11.90 12.42 -3.05
C VAL A 57 11.06 13.70 -3.05
N TYR A 58 10.92 14.35 -1.90
CA TYR A 58 10.19 15.61 -1.75
C TYR A 58 10.85 16.75 -2.52
N SER A 59 12.18 16.86 -2.47
CA SER A 59 12.94 17.85 -3.23
C SER A 59 12.82 17.62 -4.75
N PHE A 60 12.75 16.36 -5.19
CA PHE A 60 12.61 16.02 -6.60
C PHE A 60 11.19 16.28 -7.15
N LEU A 61 10.14 15.97 -6.38
CA LEU A 61 8.74 16.20 -6.77
C LEU A 61 8.28 17.65 -6.55
N GLY A 62 8.83 18.32 -5.53
CA GLY A 62 8.33 19.61 -5.05
C GLY A 62 6.91 19.52 -4.48
N GLU A 63 6.40 20.66 -4.00
CA GLU A 63 5.09 20.76 -3.38
C GLU A 63 3.95 20.39 -4.34
N VAL A 64 4.01 20.90 -5.58
CA VAL A 64 3.02 20.62 -6.63
C VAL A 64 3.05 19.15 -7.05
N GLY A 65 4.24 18.55 -7.19
CA GLY A 65 4.35 17.14 -7.58
C GLY A 65 3.78 16.21 -6.52
N CYS A 66 4.05 16.48 -5.23
CA CYS A 66 3.46 15.73 -4.13
C CYS A 66 1.93 15.83 -4.13
N GLU A 67 1.35 17.01 -4.38
CA GLU A 67 -0.10 17.16 -4.47
C GLU A 67 -0.71 16.36 -5.63
N VAL A 68 -0.07 16.41 -6.80
CA VAL A 68 -0.53 15.64 -7.98
C VAL A 68 -0.47 14.13 -7.69
N VAL A 69 0.62 13.64 -7.12
CA VAL A 69 0.77 12.22 -6.77
C VAL A 69 -0.30 11.80 -5.77
N ALA A 70 -0.56 12.61 -4.73
CA ALA A 70 -1.61 12.31 -3.76
C ALA A 70 -3.00 12.20 -4.42
N ARG A 71 -3.32 13.10 -5.35
CA ARG A 71 -4.58 13.05 -6.12
C ARG A 71 -4.67 11.81 -6.99
N VAL A 72 -3.59 11.45 -7.68
CA VAL A 72 -3.55 10.23 -8.51
C VAL A 72 -3.74 8.99 -7.66
N MET A 73 -3.03 8.88 -6.53
CA MET A 73 -3.19 7.75 -5.59
C MET A 73 -4.63 7.64 -5.08
N ALA A 74 -5.29 8.76 -4.77
CA ALA A 74 -6.70 8.76 -4.35
C ALA A 74 -7.63 8.19 -5.43
N ILE A 75 -7.43 8.57 -6.70
CA ILE A 75 -8.21 8.04 -7.84
C ILE A 75 -7.94 6.55 -8.03
N LEU A 76 -6.67 6.12 -7.91
CA LEU A 76 -6.30 4.69 -8.01
C LEU A 76 -6.94 3.86 -6.90
N ILE A 77 -6.91 4.33 -5.65
CA ILE A 77 -7.55 3.64 -4.53
C ILE A 77 -9.06 3.53 -4.74
N ALA A 78 -9.71 4.59 -5.24
CA ALA A 78 -11.13 4.54 -5.58
C ALA A 78 -11.44 3.50 -6.66
N ALA A 79 -10.60 3.42 -7.70
CA ALA A 79 -10.74 2.41 -8.75
C ALA A 79 -10.59 0.98 -8.21
N ILE A 80 -9.57 0.74 -7.37
CA ILE A 80 -9.36 -0.58 -6.73
C ILE A 80 -10.54 -0.95 -5.82
N ALA A 81 -11.10 0.02 -5.09
CA ALA A 81 -12.27 -0.22 -4.25
C ALA A 81 -13.49 -0.66 -5.08
N ILE A 82 -13.77 0.04 -6.19
CA ILE A 82 -14.85 -0.34 -7.11
C ILE A 82 -14.60 -1.73 -7.70
N GLN A 83 -13.35 -2.02 -8.10
CA GLN A 83 -12.96 -3.33 -8.61
C GLN A 83 -13.30 -4.44 -7.60
N PHE A 84 -12.91 -4.30 -6.34
CA PHE A 84 -13.24 -5.29 -5.30
C PHE A 84 -14.75 -5.44 -5.07
N MET A 85 -15.52 -4.34 -5.14
CA MET A 85 -16.98 -4.41 -5.04
C MET A 85 -17.60 -5.20 -6.20
N VAL A 86 -17.14 -4.95 -7.43
CA VAL A 86 -17.62 -5.63 -8.64
C VAL A 86 -17.24 -7.11 -8.62
N GLU A 87 -15.99 -7.44 -8.28
CA GLU A 87 -15.53 -8.83 -8.16
C GLU A 87 -16.36 -9.60 -7.13
N GLY A 88 -16.63 -9.00 -5.97
CA GLY A 88 -17.48 -9.59 -4.94
C GLY A 88 -18.92 -9.81 -5.41
N PHE A 89 -19.52 -8.81 -6.08
CA PHE A 89 -20.88 -8.93 -6.61
C PHE A 89 -20.99 -10.01 -7.69
N LEU A 90 -20.04 -10.06 -8.62
CA LEU A 90 -20.03 -11.00 -9.73
C LEU A 90 -19.79 -12.44 -9.25
N TYR A 91 -18.98 -12.62 -8.21
CA TYR A 91 -18.82 -13.91 -7.54
C TYR A 91 -20.15 -14.41 -6.95
N TYR A 92 -20.91 -13.55 -6.27
CA TYR A 92 -22.22 -13.91 -5.72
C TYR A 92 -23.27 -14.17 -6.81
N ALA A 93 -23.31 -13.35 -7.87
CA ALA A 93 -24.30 -13.49 -8.94
C ALA A 93 -24.08 -14.74 -9.83
N LYS A 94 -22.86 -15.30 -9.83
CA LYS A 94 -22.51 -16.52 -10.56
C LYS A 94 -22.75 -17.81 -9.75
N THR A 95 -23.02 -17.68 -8.45
CA THR A 95 -23.38 -18.79 -7.54
C THR A 95 -24.89 -18.92 -7.48
#